data_AF-A0A7W2NRD4-F1
#
_entry.id   AF-A0A7W2NRD4-F1
#
_cell.length_a   1.000
_cell.length_b   1.000
_cell.length_c   1.000
_cell.angle_alpha   90.00
_cell.angle_beta   90.00
_cell.angle_gamma   90.00
#
_symmetry.space_group_name_H-M   'P 1'
#
loop_
_entity.id
_entity.type
_entity.pdbx_description
1 polymer ?
#
loop_
_entity_poly.entity_id
_entity_poly.type
_entity_poly.pdbx_seq_one_letter_code
_entity_poly.pdbx_strand_id
1 'polypeptide(L)'
;MRKFLCLVILSLSFSSYANSQFEGLWEGFQANDPHISSHLMVINSEGKGYYIIGLGDELAEQSFALINLNGAEFKNGFIDIPLHKYDTGQASSHLVISKDLLDGNLNCLTVYHDKNGIPIMSFNWPLRKSKTGFAKNNELYKFAQELYNKQINKD
;
A
#
# COMPACT_ATOMS: atom_id res chain seq x y z
N MET A 1 4.86 12.39 47.13
CA MET A 1 5.35 12.12 45.76
C MET A 1 4.64 10.90 45.14
N ARG A 2 3.32 10.97 44.89
CA ARG A 2 2.54 9.82 44.38
C ARG A 2 1.54 10.15 43.26
N LYS A 3 1.55 11.38 42.74
CA LYS A 3 0.59 11.85 41.73
C LYS A 3 1.16 12.06 40.32
N PHE A 4 2.46 11.81 40.09
CA PHE A 4 3.10 12.01 38.79
C PHE A 4 3.41 10.71 38.01
N LEU A 5 3.13 9.53 38.57
CA LEU A 5 3.50 8.26 37.92
C LEU A 5 2.41 7.70 36.97
N CYS A 6 1.17 8.18 37.04
CA CYS A 6 0.08 7.68 36.20
C CYS A 6 -0.02 8.34 34.83
N LEU A 7 0.66 9.47 34.58
CA LEU A 7 0.55 10.18 33.30
C LEU A 7 1.48 9.65 32.21
N VAL A 8 2.53 8.90 32.56
CA VAL A 8 3.52 8.40 31.56
C VAL A 8 3.10 7.07 30.94
N ILE A 9 2.23 6.30 31.61
CA ILE A 9 1.81 4.98 31.13
C ILE A 9 0.62 5.09 30.15
N LEU A 10 -0.20 6.13 30.25
CA LEU A 10 -1.33 6.34 29.33
C LEU A 10 -0.92 6.89 27.95
N SER A 11 0.26 7.50 27.83
CA SER A 11 0.81 7.95 26.55
C SER A 11 1.46 6.84 25.72
N LEU A 12 1.59 5.62 26.25
CA LEU A 12 2.31 4.51 25.58
C LEU A 12 1.41 3.54 24.81
N SER A 13 0.09 3.70 24.80
CA SER A 13 -0.84 2.68 24.27
C SER A 13 -1.57 3.02 22.98
N PHE A 14 -1.33 4.19 22.38
CA PHE A 14 -2.06 4.63 21.17
C PHE A 14 -1.21 4.77 19.91
N SER A 15 0.03 4.28 19.91
CA SER A 15 0.95 4.46 18.79
C SER A 15 1.58 3.13 18.37
N SER A 16 0.83 2.20 17.76
CA SER A 16 1.42 1.14 16.90
C SER A 16 0.44 0.11 16.32
N TYR A 17 -0.85 0.11 16.65
CA TYR A 17 -1.76 -0.97 16.20
C TYR A 17 -1.85 -1.11 14.67
N ALA A 18 -1.52 -0.06 13.90
CA ALA A 18 -1.44 -0.12 12.44
C ALA A 18 -0.09 -0.66 11.93
N ASN A 19 1.03 -0.43 12.64
CA ASN A 19 2.37 -0.78 12.15
C ASN A 19 2.60 -2.30 12.09
N SER A 20 1.92 -3.09 12.93
CA SER A 20 2.06 -4.55 12.91
C SER A 20 1.05 -5.28 12.01
N GLN A 21 -0.02 -4.61 11.54
CA GLN A 21 -1.08 -5.30 10.77
C GLN A 21 -0.69 -5.55 9.31
N PHE A 22 0.15 -4.69 8.73
CA PHE A 22 0.46 -4.71 7.30
C PHE A 22 1.87 -5.20 6.95
N GLU A 23 2.64 -5.72 7.90
CA GLU A 23 3.99 -6.23 7.63
C GLU A 23 3.97 -7.46 6.69
N GLY A 24 4.69 -7.36 5.57
CA GLY A 24 4.96 -8.48 4.66
C GLY A 24 4.74 -8.18 3.18
N LEU A 25 4.80 -9.26 2.39
CA LEU A 25 4.49 -9.28 0.97
C LEU A 25 3.00 -9.59 0.77
N TRP A 26 2.32 -8.78 -0.01
CA TRP A 26 0.91 -8.92 -0.30
C TRP A 26 0.63 -8.87 -1.80
N GLU A 27 -0.35 -9.66 -2.22
CA GLU A 27 -0.71 -9.80 -3.62
C GLU A 27 -2.21 -9.71 -3.81
N GLY A 28 -2.61 -8.95 -4.82
CA GLY A 28 -3.98 -8.81 -5.30
C GLY A 28 -4.16 -9.41 -6.67
N PHE A 29 -5.28 -10.10 -6.86
CA PHE A 29 -5.63 -10.77 -8.10
C PHE A 29 -7.08 -10.47 -8.50
N GLN A 30 -7.30 -10.14 -9.77
CA GLN A 30 -8.64 -10.04 -10.36
C GLN A 30 -8.98 -11.35 -11.07
N ALA A 31 -9.95 -12.09 -10.53
CA ALA A 31 -10.25 -13.46 -10.98
C ALA A 31 -10.89 -13.59 -12.37
N ASN A 32 -11.31 -12.48 -12.97
CA ASN A 32 -12.13 -12.46 -14.18
C ASN A 32 -11.49 -11.74 -15.37
N ASP A 33 -10.23 -11.32 -15.28
CA ASP A 33 -9.52 -10.66 -16.37
C ASP A 33 -8.46 -11.61 -16.97
N PRO A 34 -8.50 -11.91 -18.29
CA PRO A 34 -7.46 -12.70 -18.96
C PRO A 34 -6.10 -11.96 -19.00
N HIS A 35 -6.09 -10.64 -18.78
CA HIS A 35 -4.86 -9.87 -18.61
C HIS A 35 -4.48 -9.88 -17.13
N ILE A 36 -3.23 -10.26 -16.84
CA ILE A 36 -2.73 -10.45 -15.48
C ILE A 36 -2.56 -9.07 -14.81
N SER A 37 -3.66 -8.46 -14.38
CA SER A 37 -3.62 -7.34 -13.44
C SER A 37 -3.25 -7.91 -12.06
N SER A 38 -1.94 -7.96 -11.81
CA SER A 38 -1.38 -8.33 -10.51
C SER A 38 -1.06 -7.06 -9.74
N HIS A 39 -1.60 -6.97 -8.53
CA HIS A 39 -1.24 -5.94 -7.58
C HIS A 39 -0.22 -6.53 -6.61
N LEU A 40 0.86 -5.81 -6.36
CA LEU A 40 1.89 -6.23 -5.43
C LEU A 40 2.17 -5.11 -4.45
N MET A 41 2.15 -5.43 -3.17
CA MET A 41 2.47 -4.49 -2.09
C MET A 41 3.47 -5.12 -1.13
N VAL A 42 4.51 -4.39 -0.77
CA VAL A 42 5.50 -4.79 0.23
C VAL A 42 5.59 -3.72 1.28
N ILE A 43 5.44 -4.12 2.54
CA ILE A 43 5.53 -3.22 3.69
C ILE A 43 6.42 -3.87 4.74
N ASN A 44 7.42 -3.13 5.21
CA ASN A 44 8.34 -3.56 6.26
C ASN A 44 7.79 -3.23 7.67
N SER A 45 8.54 -3.60 8.70
CA SER A 45 8.18 -3.37 10.11
C SER A 45 8.16 -1.89 10.52
N GLU A 46 8.72 -0.98 9.71
CA GLU A 46 8.63 0.47 9.91
C GLU A 46 7.40 1.11 9.25
N GLY A 47 6.53 0.29 8.64
CA GLY A 47 5.36 0.77 7.90
C GLY A 47 5.71 1.42 6.54
N LYS A 48 6.91 1.18 6.01
CA LYS A 48 7.36 1.69 4.71
C LYS A 48 7.44 0.59 3.67
N GLY A 49 7.32 0.95 2.41
CA GLY A 49 7.65 0.05 1.31
C GLY A 49 7.11 0.56 -0.01
N TYR A 50 6.52 -0.33 -0.82
CA TYR A 50 6.07 0.02 -2.15
C TYR A 50 4.81 -0.75 -2.57
N TYR A 51 4.15 -0.18 -3.56
CA TYR A 51 3.05 -0.78 -4.29
C TYR A 51 3.32 -0.68 -5.80
N ILE A 52 2.97 -1.72 -6.53
CA ILE A 52 2.98 -1.72 -7.98
C ILE A 52 1.78 -2.49 -8.54
N ILE A 53 1.36 -2.10 -9.73
CA ILE A 53 0.31 -2.78 -10.48
C ILE A 53 0.76 -3.03 -11.91
N GLY A 54 0.57 -4.26 -12.40
CA GLY A 54 0.64 -4.56 -13.83
C GLY A 54 -0.67 -4.19 -14.51
N LEU A 55 -0.63 -3.45 -15.61
CA LEU A 55 -1.81 -3.11 -16.41
C LEU A 55 -1.60 -3.62 -17.84
N GLY A 56 -2.42 -4.58 -18.26
CA GLY A 56 -2.25 -5.24 -19.55
C GLY A 56 -0.97 -6.10 -19.58
N ASP A 57 -0.30 -6.12 -20.72
CA ASP A 57 0.86 -6.99 -20.97
C ASP A 57 2.21 -6.29 -20.69
N GLU A 58 2.20 -5.03 -20.22
CA GLU A 58 3.42 -4.24 -20.00
C GLU A 58 3.57 -3.77 -18.54
N LEU A 59 4.81 -3.85 -18.03
CA LEU A 59 5.20 -3.26 -16.76
C LEU A 59 5.76 -1.86 -16.99
N ALA A 60 5.19 -0.88 -16.30
CA ALA A 60 5.53 0.51 -16.51
C ALA A 60 5.85 1.24 -15.21
N GLU A 61 6.84 2.12 -15.25
CA GLU A 61 7.37 2.81 -14.06
C GLU A 61 6.32 3.70 -13.39
N GLN A 62 5.35 4.22 -14.14
CA GLN A 62 4.25 5.02 -13.60
C GLN A 62 3.29 4.23 -12.70
N SER A 63 3.30 2.90 -12.79
CA SER A 63 2.46 2.04 -11.97
C SER A 63 3.07 1.73 -10.60
N PHE A 64 4.30 2.19 -10.35
CA PHE A 64 5.02 2.04 -9.09
C PHE A 64 4.80 3.25 -8.19
N ALA A 65 4.61 2.99 -6.89
CA ALA A 65 4.53 4.01 -5.87
C ALA A 65 5.13 3.55 -4.55
N LEU A 66 5.63 4.52 -3.77
CA LEU A 66 6.09 4.30 -2.42
C LEU A 66 4.93 4.36 -1.42
N ILE A 67 5.05 3.57 -0.35
CA ILE A 67 4.11 3.54 0.77
C ILE A 67 4.82 4.05 2.03
N ASN A 68 4.10 4.88 2.78
CA ASN A 68 4.45 5.26 4.14
C ASN A 68 3.18 5.26 5.01
N LEU A 69 3.09 4.33 5.94
CA LEU A 69 1.96 4.21 6.88
C LEU A 69 2.13 5.08 8.14
N ASN A 70 3.25 5.79 8.31
CA ASN A 70 3.45 6.62 9.49
C ASN A 70 2.46 7.78 9.49
N GLY A 71 1.58 7.80 10.49
CA GLY A 71 0.49 8.77 10.59
C GLY A 71 -0.78 8.39 9.82
N ALA A 72 -0.81 7.22 9.18
CA ALA A 72 -2.03 6.71 8.57
C ALA A 72 -3.00 6.22 9.67
N GLU A 73 -4.21 6.77 9.67
CA GLU A 73 -5.24 6.43 10.65
C GLU A 73 -6.40 5.67 10.01
N PHE A 74 -6.93 4.69 10.74
CA PHE A 74 -8.15 4.00 10.34
C PHE A 74 -9.35 4.87 10.70
N LYS A 75 -10.06 5.38 9.68
CA LYS A 75 -11.21 6.26 9.83
C LYS A 75 -12.35 5.79 8.95
N ASN A 76 -13.57 5.78 9.49
CA ASN A 76 -14.78 5.43 8.74
C ASN A 76 -14.73 4.05 8.04
N GLY A 77 -14.03 3.07 8.61
CA GLY A 77 -13.95 1.71 8.04
C GLY A 77 -12.80 1.49 7.06
N PHE A 78 -11.95 2.49 6.82
CA PHE A 78 -10.81 2.37 5.91
C PHE A 78 -9.55 3.14 6.36
N ILE A 79 -8.41 2.77 5.78
CA ILE A 79 -7.17 3.56 5.78
C ILE A 79 -7.00 4.10 4.37
N ASP A 80 -6.81 5.40 4.23
CA ASP A 80 -6.42 6.01 2.96
C ASP A 80 -4.90 6.23 2.96
N ILE A 81 -4.22 5.61 1.99
CA ILE A 81 -2.77 5.67 1.85
C ILE A 81 -2.45 6.43 0.56
N PRO A 82 -1.87 7.63 0.65
CA PRO A 82 -1.41 8.32 -0.52
C PRO A 82 -0.23 7.56 -1.14
N LEU A 83 -0.33 7.29 -2.43
CA LEU A 83 0.67 6.58 -3.22
C LEU A 83 1.39 7.60 -4.11
N HIS A 84 2.68 7.76 -3.88
CA HIS A 84 3.51 8.68 -4.66
C HIS A 84 4.72 7.94 -5.23
N LYS A 85 4.95 8.11 -6.53
CA LYS A 85 6.20 7.67 -7.16
C LYS A 85 7.37 8.54 -6.69
N TYR A 86 7.19 9.86 -6.83
CA TYR A 86 8.09 10.95 -6.41
C TYR A 86 7.23 12.18 -6.07
N ASP A 87 7.64 13.00 -5.10
CA ASP A 87 6.97 14.26 -4.73
C ASP A 87 7.09 15.29 -5.86
N THR A 88 6.20 15.24 -6.85
CA THR A 88 6.45 15.85 -8.18
C THR A 88 5.23 16.46 -8.88
N GLY A 89 4.09 16.60 -8.21
CA GLY A 89 2.92 17.28 -8.79
C GLY A 89 2.32 16.61 -10.05
N GLN A 90 2.61 15.33 -10.27
CA GLN A 90 1.98 14.51 -11.32
C GLN A 90 0.75 13.77 -10.76
N ALA A 91 0.02 13.06 -11.65
CA ALA A 91 -1.10 12.18 -11.31
C ALA A 91 -0.86 11.42 -10.00
N SER A 92 -1.82 11.51 -9.06
CA SER A 92 -1.72 10.89 -7.75
C SER A 92 -2.54 9.61 -7.69
N SER A 93 -2.09 8.68 -6.85
CA SER A 93 -2.86 7.48 -6.57
C SER A 93 -3.13 7.36 -5.08
N HIS A 94 -4.26 6.76 -4.72
CA HIS A 94 -4.61 6.46 -3.34
C HIS A 94 -4.91 4.97 -3.23
N LEU A 95 -4.47 4.35 -2.14
CA LEU A 95 -4.83 2.99 -1.78
C LEU A 95 -5.75 3.05 -0.56
N VAL A 96 -7.02 2.71 -0.76
CA VAL A 96 -8.00 2.61 0.31
C VAL A 96 -8.05 1.16 0.78
N ILE A 97 -7.71 0.92 2.05
CA ILE A 97 -7.74 -0.42 2.64
C ILE A 97 -8.90 -0.52 3.64
N SER A 98 -9.86 -1.38 3.34
CA SER A 98 -11.00 -1.67 4.22
C SER A 98 -10.75 -2.92 5.07
N LYS A 99 -11.11 -2.83 6.36
CA LYS A 99 -10.96 -3.93 7.35
C LYS A 99 -12.11 -4.93 7.33
N ASP A 100 -13.27 -4.52 6.84
CA ASP A 100 -14.42 -5.39 6.57
C ASP A 100 -14.44 -5.74 5.08
N LEU A 101 -15.00 -6.88 4.70
CA LEU A 101 -16.38 -6.78 4.23
C LEU A 101 -17.39 -7.75 4.89
N LEU A 102 -16.94 -8.70 5.73
CA LEU A 102 -17.68 -9.49 6.76
C LEU A 102 -16.98 -10.83 7.13
N ASP A 103 -15.94 -11.31 6.43
CA ASP A 103 -15.35 -12.67 6.64
C ASP A 103 -13.81 -12.77 6.48
N GLY A 104 -13.03 -11.81 7.01
CA GLY A 104 -11.59 -12.03 7.27
C GLY A 104 -10.60 -11.87 6.09
N ASN A 105 -10.97 -11.15 5.03
CA ASN A 105 -10.05 -10.70 3.99
C ASN A 105 -10.04 -9.16 3.90
N LEU A 106 -8.87 -8.58 3.69
CA LEU A 106 -8.74 -7.14 3.40
C LEU A 106 -9.12 -6.89 1.94
N ASN A 107 -9.79 -5.77 1.69
CA ASN A 107 -10.12 -5.34 0.34
C ASN A 107 -9.52 -3.95 0.09
N CYS A 108 -8.92 -3.81 -1.09
CA CYS A 108 -8.21 -2.63 -1.51
C CYS A 108 -8.89 -1.98 -2.71
N LEU A 109 -8.92 -0.65 -2.72
CA LEU A 109 -9.29 0.15 -3.88
C LEU A 109 -8.14 1.07 -4.23
N THR A 110 -7.57 0.89 -5.42
CA THR A 110 -6.57 1.81 -5.96
C THR A 110 -7.28 2.84 -6.83
N VAL A 111 -7.15 4.12 -6.52
CA VAL A 111 -7.78 5.22 -7.28
C VAL A 111 -6.70 6.08 -7.91
N TYR A 112 -6.74 6.26 -9.23
CA TYR A 112 -5.89 7.15 -9.99
C TYR A 112 -6.57 8.48 -10.23
N HIS A 113 -5.81 9.56 -10.06
CA HIS A 113 -6.26 10.91 -10.30
C HIS A 113 -5.43 11.56 -11.40
N ASP A 114 -6.04 12.47 -12.15
CA ASP A 114 -5.29 13.37 -13.02
C ASP A 114 -4.48 14.39 -12.20
N LYS A 115 -3.74 15.26 -12.90
CA LYS A 115 -2.95 16.34 -12.29
C LYS A 115 -3.77 17.36 -11.48
N ASN A 116 -5.09 17.39 -11.63
CA ASN A 116 -5.99 18.29 -10.90
C ASN A 116 -6.66 17.59 -9.71
N GLY A 117 -6.31 16.33 -9.44
CA GLY A 117 -6.94 15.53 -8.39
C GLY A 117 -8.31 14.96 -8.79
N ILE A 118 -8.67 14.96 -10.06
CA ILE A 118 -9.94 14.36 -10.54
C ILE A 118 -9.73 12.86 -10.70
N PRO A 119 -10.54 11.99 -10.06
CA PRO A 119 -10.45 10.55 -10.25
C PRO A 119 -10.74 10.17 -11.71
N ILE A 120 -9.83 9.42 -12.33
CA ILE A 120 -9.95 8.98 -13.74
C ILE A 120 -10.10 7.48 -13.88
N MET A 121 -9.66 6.69 -12.89
CA MET A 121 -9.70 5.23 -12.95
C MET A 121 -9.61 4.64 -11.54
N SER A 122 -10.28 3.50 -11.29
CA SER A 122 -10.20 2.80 -10.02
C SER A 122 -10.21 1.29 -10.18
N PHE A 123 -9.43 0.60 -9.35
CA PHE A 123 -9.33 -0.87 -9.33
C PHE A 123 -9.67 -1.40 -7.95
N ASN A 124 -10.69 -2.24 -7.85
CA ASN A 124 -11.04 -2.95 -6.62
C ASN A 124 -10.44 -4.35 -6.63
N TRP A 125 -9.73 -4.74 -5.57
CA TRP A 125 -9.01 -5.99 -5.54
C TRP A 125 -8.87 -6.56 -4.12
N PRO A 126 -8.99 -7.89 -3.96
CA PRO A 126 -8.81 -8.54 -2.68
C PRO A 126 -7.32 -8.57 -2.31
N LEU A 127 -6.98 -8.17 -1.09
CA LEU A 127 -5.62 -8.14 -0.58
C LEU A 127 -5.33 -9.40 0.24
N ARG A 128 -4.35 -10.20 -0.17
CA ARG A 128 -3.96 -11.43 0.54
C ARG A 128 -2.47 -11.41 0.87
N LYS A 129 -2.14 -11.79 2.11
CA LYS A 129 -0.74 -11.96 2.53
C LYS A 129 -0.17 -13.18 1.82
N SER A 130 1.01 -13.03 1.21
CA SER A 130 1.72 -14.18 0.64
C SER A 130 2.12 -15.14 1.76
N LYS A 131 1.61 -16.38 1.71
CA LYS A 131 1.89 -17.41 2.72
C LYS A 131 3.28 -18.02 2.58
N THR A 132 3.84 -18.01 1.38
CA THR A 132 5.12 -18.68 1.06
C THR A 132 6.26 -17.69 0.88
N GLY A 133 6.00 -16.38 0.90
CA GLY A 133 6.99 -15.35 0.60
C GLY A 133 7.38 -15.27 -0.88
N PHE A 134 6.90 -16.21 -1.71
CA PHE A 134 7.03 -16.13 -3.16
C PHE A 134 5.84 -15.34 -3.71
N ALA A 135 6.12 -14.31 -4.51
CA ALA A 135 5.10 -13.64 -5.30
C ALA A 135 4.59 -14.61 -6.36
N LYS A 136 3.28 -14.69 -6.61
CA LYS A 136 2.79 -15.47 -7.76
C LYS A 136 3.21 -14.79 -9.07
N ASN A 137 3.43 -13.47 -9.05
CA ASN A 137 4.00 -12.72 -10.16
C ASN A 137 5.48 -12.31 -9.90
N ASN A 138 6.40 -13.23 -10.21
CA ASN A 138 7.85 -13.02 -10.03
C ASN A 138 8.42 -11.89 -10.89
N GLU A 139 7.83 -11.64 -12.06
CA GLU A 139 8.28 -10.60 -12.98
C GLU A 139 7.96 -9.21 -12.42
N LEU A 140 6.71 -9.01 -11.98
CA LEU A 140 6.28 -7.79 -11.31
C LEU A 140 7.10 -7.52 -10.03
N TYR A 141 7.40 -8.56 -9.26
CA TYR A 141 8.22 -8.43 -8.06
C TYR A 141 9.64 -7.95 -8.37
N LYS A 142 10.32 -8.57 -9.34
CA LYS A 142 11.67 -8.17 -9.75
C LYS A 142 11.68 -6.72 -10.25
N PHE A 143 10.75 -6.37 -11.14
CA PHE A 143 10.63 -5.02 -11.66
C PHE A 143 10.44 -3.98 -10.55
N ALA A 144 9.53 -4.25 -9.60
CA ALA A 144 9.32 -3.35 -8.46
C ALA A 144 10.55 -3.22 -7.55
N GLN A 145 11.27 -4.31 -7.32
CA GLN A 145 12.52 -4.28 -6.54
C GLN A 145 13.62 -3.48 -7.24
N GLU A 146 13.75 -3.60 -8.57
CA GLU A 146 14.68 -2.80 -9.35
C GLU A 146 14.37 -1.30 -9.20
N LEU A 147 13.10 -0.92 -9.31
CA LEU A 147 12.66 0.47 -9.12
C LEU A 147 12.87 0.96 -7.69
N TYR A 148 12.58 0.14 -6.68
CA TYR A 148 12.75 0.48 -5.27
C TYR A 148 14.22 0.69 -4.88
N ASN A 149 15.13 -0.10 -5.47
CA ASN A 149 16.57 -0.03 -5.19
C ASN A 149 17.31 1.00 -6.07
N LYS A 150 16.67 1.52 -7.13
CA LYS A 150 17.26 2.55 -7.99
C LYS A 150 17.53 3.79 -7.14
N GLN A 151 18.81 4.17 -7.01
CA GLN A 151 19.18 5.40 -6.31
C GLN A 151 18.46 6.57 -6.97
N ILE A 152 17.65 7.27 -6.19
CA ILE A 152 16.98 8.49 -6.64
C ILE A 152 18.04 9.58 -6.62
N ASN A 153 18.71 9.80 -7.74
CA ASN A 153 19.34 11.09 -7.97
C ASN A 153 18.20 12.10 -8.05
N LYS A 154 18.03 12.87 -6.99
CA LYS A 154 17.22 14.08 -7.02
C LYS A 154 17.98 15.05 -7.92
N ASP A 155 17.62 15.09 -9.20
CA ASP A 155 17.98 16.21 -10.07
C ASP A 155 17.31 17.49 -9.57
#